data_AF-A0ABD6B1I6-F1
#
_entry.id   AF-A0ABD6B1I6-F1
#
_cell.length_a   1.000
_cell.length_b   1.000
_cell.length_c   1.000
_cell.angle_alpha   90.00
_cell.angle_beta   90.00
_cell.angle_gamma   90.00
#
_symmetry.space_group_name_H-M   'P 1'
#
loop_
_entity.id
_entity.type
_entity.pdbx_description
1 polymer ?
#
loop_
_entity_poly.entity_id
_entity_poly.type
_entity_poly.pdbx_seq_one_letter_code
_entity_poly.pdbx_strand_id
1 'polypeptide(L)'
;MLSKLIQFIREAGSASEASHDRDGFLSNHAETHAIGMGLSLGFAAGALNQLSLVGVVVSLAVYGRAGETNLDAKIVEDVRQEPHYALGALVVGVLLGVATRFLL
;
A
#
# COMPACT_ATOMS: atom_id res chain seq x y z
N MET A 1 -12.81 -15.87 -1.37
CA MET A 1 -12.45 -14.71 -0.52
C MET A 1 -11.18 -14.03 -1.01
N LEU A 2 -10.11 -14.77 -1.31
CA LEU A 2 -8.87 -14.24 -1.90
C LEU A 2 -9.08 -13.45 -3.21
N SER A 3 -9.97 -13.92 -4.08
CA SER A 3 -10.33 -13.24 -5.35
C SER A 3 -10.95 -11.85 -5.15
N LYS A 4 -11.79 -11.68 -4.12
CA LYS A 4 -12.41 -10.40 -3.77
C LYS A 4 -11.38 -9.42 -3.19
N LEU A 5 -10.41 -9.93 -2.42
CA LEU A 5 -9.32 -9.13 -1.89
C LEU A 5 -8.38 -8.64 -3.02
N ILE A 6 -8.04 -9.52 -3.97
CA ILE A 6 -7.25 -9.14 -5.15
C ILE A 6 -7.98 -8.12 -6.02
N GLN A 7 -9.30 -8.29 -6.18
CA GLN A 7 -10.14 -7.36 -6.92
C GLN A 7 -10.23 -5.99 -6.22
N PHE A 8 -10.40 -5.97 -4.90
CA PHE A 8 -10.39 -4.74 -4.11
C PHE A 8 -9.05 -3.99 -4.21
N ILE A 9 -7.93 -4.70 -4.17
CA ILE A 9 -6.59 -4.11 -4.36
C ILE A 9 -6.44 -3.54 -5.79
N ARG A 10 -6.97 -4.22 -6.81
CA ARG A 10 -6.96 -3.73 -8.19
C ARG A 10 -7.84 -2.51 -8.40
N GLU A 11 -9.02 -2.47 -7.79
CA GLU A 11 -9.97 -1.37 -7.89
C GLU A 11 -9.47 -0.13 -7.14
N ALA A 12 -8.80 -0.31 -5.99
CA ALA A 12 -8.14 0.79 -5.28
C ALA A 12 -6.99 1.43 -6.09
N GLY A 13 -6.45 0.73 -7.10
CA GLY A 13 -5.44 1.24 -8.02
C GLY A 13 -6.00 1.74 -9.36
N SER A 14 -7.32 1.78 -9.57
CA SER A 14 -7.89 2.23 -10.85
C SER A 14 -7.81 3.76 -10.99
N ALA A 15 -7.24 4.21 -12.11
CA ALA A 15 -6.88 5.60 -12.35
C ALA A 15 -8.09 6.52 -12.51
N SER A 16 -8.25 7.47 -11.58
CA SER A 16 -9.07 8.67 -11.82
C SER A 16 -8.15 9.73 -12.40
N GLU A 17 -8.31 10.01 -13.70
CA GLU A 17 -7.55 11.02 -14.42
C GLU A 17 -7.84 12.43 -13.89
N ALA A 18 -6.88 13.05 -13.19
CA ALA A 18 -6.70 14.49 -13.16
C ALA A 18 -5.33 14.83 -12.54
N SER A 19 -4.32 15.04 -13.38
CA SER A 19 -3.03 15.64 -13.01
C SER A 19 -3.19 17.14 -12.78
N HIS A 20 -3.86 17.53 -11.70
CA HIS A 20 -3.90 18.92 -11.25
C HIS A 20 -3.19 19.03 -9.92
N ASP A 21 -2.31 20.04 -9.79
CA ASP A 21 -1.80 20.50 -8.50
C ASP A 21 -3.01 20.77 -7.59
N ARG A 22 -3.24 19.83 -6.70
CA ARG A 22 -4.30 19.90 -5.70
C ARG A 22 -3.61 19.65 -4.37
N ASP A 23 -3.51 20.69 -3.56
CA ASP A 23 -2.99 20.66 -2.18
C ASP A 23 -4.00 19.98 -1.24
N GLY A 24 -4.20 18.68 -1.38
CA GLY A 24 -5.13 17.93 -0.53
C GLY A 24 -4.75 16.46 -0.36
N PHE A 25 -5.20 15.86 0.74
CA PHE A 25 -5.05 14.43 1.01
C PHE A 25 -5.65 13.57 -0.13
N LEU A 26 -4.85 12.66 -0.72
CA LEU A 26 -5.21 11.79 -1.85
C LEU A 26 -5.54 12.54 -3.16
N SER A 27 -4.91 13.67 -3.37
CA SER A 27 -5.08 14.48 -4.57
C SER A 27 -4.17 14.05 -5.72
N ASN A 28 -3.07 13.35 -5.42
CA ASN A 28 -2.14 12.86 -6.44
C ASN A 28 -2.17 11.33 -6.57
N HIS A 29 -1.86 10.85 -7.77
CA HIS A 29 -1.72 9.44 -8.07
C HIS A 29 -0.65 8.76 -7.21
N ALA A 30 0.43 9.48 -6.92
CA ALA A 30 1.51 8.98 -6.06
C ALA A 30 1.02 8.68 -4.63
N GLU A 31 0.22 9.58 -4.05
CA GLU A 31 -0.39 9.39 -2.72
C GLU A 31 -1.32 8.18 -2.70
N THR A 32 -2.10 7.97 -3.77
CA THR A 32 -3.03 6.85 -3.88
C THR A 32 -2.29 5.51 -3.98
N HIS A 33 -1.23 5.43 -4.79
CA HIS A 33 -0.39 4.23 -4.86
C HIS A 33 0.33 3.96 -3.54
N ALA A 34 0.85 5.00 -2.89
CA ALA A 34 1.49 4.89 -1.60
C ALA A 34 0.53 4.35 -0.52
N ILE A 35 -0.65 4.96 -0.38
CA ILE A 35 -1.68 4.49 0.56
C ILE A 35 -2.12 3.07 0.21
N GLY A 36 -2.43 2.80 -1.06
CA GLY A 36 -2.88 1.48 -1.50
C GLY A 36 -1.89 0.37 -1.19
N MET A 37 -0.60 0.61 -1.46
CA MET A 37 0.48 -0.33 -1.13
C MET A 37 0.62 -0.54 0.38
N GLY A 38 0.69 0.53 1.15
CA GLY A 38 0.78 0.46 2.60
C GLY A 38 -0.38 -0.31 3.21
N LEU A 39 -1.61 0.09 2.88
CA LEU A 39 -2.83 -0.51 3.43
C LEU A 39 -2.92 -2.02 3.09
N SER A 40 -2.69 -2.37 1.83
CA SER A 40 -2.85 -3.76 1.36
C SER A 40 -1.80 -4.70 1.95
N LEU A 41 -0.53 -4.30 1.93
CA LEU A 41 0.55 -5.12 2.48
C LEU A 41 0.52 -5.14 4.01
N GLY A 42 0.12 -4.04 4.66
CA GLY A 42 -0.12 -4.00 6.10
C GLY A 42 -1.24 -4.94 6.51
N PHE A 43 -2.38 -4.86 5.82
CA PHE A 43 -3.51 -5.76 6.06
C PHE A 43 -3.10 -7.22 5.90
N ALA A 44 -2.43 -7.56 4.80
CA ALA A 44 -1.93 -8.92 4.58
C ALA A 44 -0.94 -9.36 5.67
N ALA A 45 -0.01 -8.48 6.11
CA ALA A 45 0.92 -8.77 7.18
C ALA A 45 0.20 -9.09 8.49
N GLY A 46 -0.80 -8.29 8.87
CA GLY A 46 -1.58 -8.49 10.09
C GLY A 46 -2.46 -9.74 10.03
N ALA A 47 -3.19 -9.91 8.93
CA ALA A 47 -4.14 -11.01 8.72
C ALA A 47 -3.45 -12.38 8.58
N LEU A 48 -2.28 -12.42 7.92
CA LEU A 48 -1.52 -13.66 7.69
C LEU A 48 -0.42 -13.90 8.73
N ASN A 49 -0.24 -13.00 9.70
CA ASN A 49 0.88 -13.01 10.65
C ASN A 49 2.27 -12.98 9.98
N GLN A 50 2.37 -12.39 8.79
CA GLN A 50 3.57 -12.42 7.97
C GLN A 50 4.24 -11.05 7.96
N LEU A 51 5.00 -10.76 9.02
CA LEU A 51 5.67 -9.48 9.21
C LEU A 51 6.74 -9.17 8.13
N SER A 52 7.19 -10.16 7.35
CA SER A 52 8.09 -9.91 6.23
C SER A 52 7.48 -8.97 5.17
N LEU A 53 6.14 -8.90 5.06
CA LEU A 53 5.44 -7.97 4.17
C LEU A 53 5.57 -6.51 4.63
N VAL A 54 5.69 -6.26 5.94
CA VAL A 54 6.02 -4.93 6.49
C VAL A 54 7.38 -4.49 5.99
N GLY A 55 8.35 -5.42 5.98
CA GLY A 55 9.70 -5.18 5.46
C GLY A 55 9.70 -4.74 3.99
N VAL A 56 8.80 -5.26 3.16
CA VAL A 56 8.68 -4.84 1.74
C VAL A 56 8.29 -3.37 1.64
N VAL A 57 7.27 -2.92 2.37
CA VAL A 57 6.82 -1.52 2.35
C VAL A 57 7.88 -0.58 2.90
N VAL A 58 8.54 -0.95 4.00
CA VAL A 58 9.63 -0.15 4.58
C VAL A 58 10.81 -0.07 3.59
N SER A 59 11.15 -1.16 2.92
CA SER A 59 12.24 -1.18 1.94
C SER A 59 11.94 -0.31 0.72
N LEU A 60 10.69 -0.32 0.25
CA LEU A 60 10.22 0.57 -0.81
C LEU A 60 10.28 2.04 -0.39
N ALA A 61 9.72 2.36 0.78
CA ALA A 61 9.64 3.73 1.27
C ALA A 61 11.02 4.35 1.57
N VAL A 62 11.97 3.56 2.10
CA VAL A 62 13.29 4.06 2.52
C VAL A 62 14.34 3.96 1.41
N TYR A 63 14.37 2.84 0.69
CA TYR A 63 15.45 2.53 -0.25
C TYR A 63 15.00 2.59 -1.71
N GLY A 64 13.70 2.75 -2.00
CA GLY A 64 13.17 2.64 -3.37
C GLY A 64 13.43 1.27 -4.00
N ARG A 65 13.63 0.24 -3.16
CA ARG A 65 13.99 -1.11 -3.61
C ARG A 65 13.13 -2.14 -2.92
N ALA A 66 12.37 -2.88 -3.71
CA ALA A 66 11.77 -4.14 -3.30
C ALA A 66 12.43 -5.28 -4.06
N GLY A 67 13.67 -5.65 -3.71
CA GLY A 67 14.34 -6.87 -4.19
C GLY A 67 14.06 -7.28 -5.66
N GLU A 68 13.89 -8.59 -5.89
CA GLU A 68 13.37 -9.15 -7.15
C GLU A 68 11.83 -9.17 -7.13
N THR A 69 11.19 -8.00 -6.99
CA THR A 69 9.73 -7.93 -7.14
C THR A 69 9.35 -7.47 -8.54
N ASN A 70 8.29 -8.07 -9.08
CA ASN A 70 7.66 -7.63 -10.33
C ASN A 70 6.77 -6.39 -10.13
N LEU A 71 7.10 -5.53 -9.16
CA LEU A 71 6.36 -4.31 -8.92
C LEU A 71 6.65 -3.31 -10.04
N ASP A 72 5.63 -2.60 -10.48
CA ASP A 72 5.78 -1.54 -11.46
C ASP A 72 6.74 -0.48 -10.91
N ALA A 73 7.76 -0.13 -11.70
CA ALA A 73 8.74 0.89 -11.34
C ALA A 73 8.08 2.23 -10.98
N LYS A 74 6.92 2.53 -11.58
CA LYS A 74 6.14 3.73 -11.26
C LYS A 74 5.56 3.68 -9.83
N ILE A 75 5.03 2.53 -9.41
CA ILE A 75 4.50 2.36 -8.04
C ILE A 75 5.64 2.45 -7.02
N VAL A 76 6.82 1.90 -7.35
CA VAL A 76 8.00 2.00 -6.48
C VAL A 76 8.42 3.46 -6.29
N GLU A 77 8.47 4.22 -7.39
CA GLU A 77 8.83 5.64 -7.34
C GLU A 77 7.77 6.47 -6.61
N ASP A 78 6.49 6.20 -6.82
CA ASP A 78 5.38 6.87 -6.15
C ASP A 78 5.41 6.65 -4.62
N VAL A 79 5.67 5.41 -4.17
CA VAL A 79 5.84 5.08 -2.73
C VAL A 79 7.07 5.78 -2.14
N ARG A 80 8.12 5.97 -2.93
CA ARG A 80 9.35 6.64 -2.51
C ARG A 80 9.18 8.17 -2.44
N GLN A 81 8.38 8.75 -3.33
CA GLN A 81 8.02 10.17 -3.30
C GLN A 81 7.12 10.47 -2.11
N GLU A 82 6.20 9.57 -1.80
CA GLU A 82 5.18 9.73 -0.76
C GLU A 82 5.29 8.67 0.37
N PRO A 83 6.44 8.55 1.05
CA PRO A 83 6.71 7.44 1.97
C PRO A 83 5.84 7.48 3.23
N HIS A 84 5.44 8.68 3.65
CA HIS A 84 4.63 8.87 4.86
C HIS A 84 3.21 8.34 4.67
N TYR A 85 2.65 8.47 3.46
CA TYR A 85 1.36 7.87 3.09
C TYR A 85 1.42 6.34 3.10
N ALA A 86 2.49 5.75 2.54
CA ALA A 86 2.69 4.30 2.55
C ALA A 86 2.90 3.75 3.96
N LEU A 87 3.74 4.39 4.79
CA LEU A 87 4.01 3.94 6.15
C LEU A 87 2.81 4.16 7.09
N GLY A 88 2.10 5.28 6.95
CA GLY A 88 0.87 5.53 7.70
C GLY A 88 -0.21 4.50 7.38
N ALA A 89 -0.44 4.25 6.09
CA ALA A 89 -1.39 3.24 5.64
C ALA A 89 -0.97 1.81 6.02
N LEU A 90 0.32 1.52 6.08
CA LEU A 90 0.87 0.24 6.56
C LEU A 90 0.46 -0.06 8.00
N VAL A 91 0.60 0.91 8.91
CA VAL A 91 0.19 0.73 10.31
C VAL A 91 -1.31 0.48 10.40
N VAL A 92 -2.12 1.29 9.71
CA VAL A 92 -3.58 1.11 9.68
C VAL A 92 -3.94 -0.26 9.13
N GLY A 93 -3.31 -0.68 8.03
CA GLY A 93 -3.49 -2.00 7.43
C GLY A 93 -3.19 -3.12 8.43
N VAL A 94 -2.04 -3.09 9.09
CA VAL A 94 -1.65 -4.13 10.08
C VAL A 94 -2.70 -4.24 11.18
N LEU A 95 -3.14 -3.12 11.74
CA LEU A 95 -4.15 -3.10 12.80
C LEU A 95 -5.48 -3.72 12.31
N LEU A 96 -5.93 -3.36 11.11
CA LEU A 96 -7.12 -3.95 10.50
C LEU A 96 -6.96 -5.46 10.27
N GLY A 97 -5.82 -5.90 9.73
CA GLY A 97 -5.53 -7.31 9.50
C GLY A 97 -5.51 -8.12 10.81
N VAL A 98 -4.86 -7.59 11.84
CA VAL A 98 -4.87 -8.19 13.18
C VAL A 98 -6.29 -8.26 13.74
N ALA A 99 -7.08 -7.18 13.63
CA ALA A 99 -8.46 -7.16 14.09
C ALA A 99 -9.32 -8.23 13.40
N THR A 100 -9.14 -8.48 12.10
CA THR A 100 -9.90 -9.54 11.40
C THR A 100 -9.65 -10.94 11.96
N ARG A 101 -8.49 -11.19 12.56
CA ARG A 101 -8.18 -12.49 13.20
C ARG A 101 -8.86 -12.70 14.54
N PHE A 102 -9.32 -11.62 15.17
CA PHE A 102 -10.12 -11.71 16.39
C PHE A 102 -11.62 -11.79 16.09
N LEU A 103 -12.04 -11.41 14.88
CA LEU A 103 -13.43 -11.35 14.44
C LEU A 103 -13.86 -12.59 13.62
N LEU A 104 -12.91 -13.38 13.12
CA LEU A 104 -13.10 -14.60 12.31
C LEU A 104 -12.46 -15.79 13.02
#